data_AF-A0A0F5PMP7-F1
#
_entry.id   AF-A0A0F5PMP7-F1
#
_cell.length_a   1.000
_cell.length_b   1.000
_cell.length_c   1.000
_cell.angle_alpha   90.00
_cell.angle_beta   90.00
_cell.angle_gamma   90.00
#
_symmetry.space_group_name_H-M   'P 1'
#
loop_
_entity.id
_entity.type
_entity.pdbx_description
1 polymer ?
#
loop_
_entity_poly.entity_id
_entity_poly.type
_entity_poly.pdbx_seq_one_letter_code
_entity_poly.pdbx_strand_id
1 'polypeptide(L)'
;MYGNQQVTDKEIMMNILGSYKLAIEMLSHAAVEAANESIRREYINLLNSTLEDQRTVWTAVNQRGWYPVKAAQPQDIQETKNKFKQPVGMM
;
A
#
# COMPACT_ATOMS: atom_id res chain seq x y z
N MET A 1 20.93 26.08 21.19
CA MET A 1 19.58 26.47 20.76
C MET A 1 18.98 25.28 20.02
N TYR A 2 18.30 24.37 20.73
CA TYR A 2 17.53 23.33 20.04
C TYR A 2 16.27 24.00 19.49
N GLY A 3 16.24 24.23 18.18
CA GLY A 3 15.10 24.84 17.52
C GLY A 3 13.87 23.96 17.73
N ASN A 4 12.75 24.56 18.14
CA ASN A 4 11.44 23.91 18.18
C ASN A 4 11.04 23.57 16.73
N GLN A 5 11.44 22.40 16.25
CA GLN A 5 11.08 21.93 14.92
C GLN A 5 9.66 21.38 15.01
N GLN A 6 8.68 22.20 14.60
CA GLN A 6 7.29 21.79 14.59
C GLN A 6 7.08 20.72 13.51
N VAL A 7 6.39 19.64 13.88
CA VAL A 7 5.97 18.59 12.95
C VAL A 7 4.98 19.20 11.97
N THR A 8 5.23 19.00 10.67
CA THR A 8 4.37 19.50 9.60
C THR A 8 3.18 18.58 9.34
N ASP A 9 2.08 19.12 8.81
CA ASP A 9 0.93 18.33 8.35
C ASP A 9 1.33 17.24 7.35
N LYS A 10 2.33 17.53 6.51
CA LYS A 10 2.89 16.57 5.55
C LYS A 10 3.51 15.39 6.27
N GLU A 11 4.35 15.62 7.27
CA GLU A 11 4.99 14.56 8.04
C GLU A 11 3.95 13.72 8.80
N ILE A 12 2.95 14.36 9.41
CA ILE A 12 1.86 13.65 10.10
C ILE A 12 1.10 12.76 9.11
N MET A 13 0.64 13.30 7.99
CA MET A 13 -0.14 12.56 7.00
C MET A 13 0.66 11.45 6.32
N MET A 14 1.95 11.67 6.06
CA MET A 14 2.83 10.64 5.51
C MET A 14 3.10 9.52 6.54
N ASN A 15 3.22 9.86 7.82
CA ASN A 15 3.32 8.86 8.89
C ASN A 15 2.04 8.02 9.00
N ILE A 16 0.86 8.67 8.99
CA ILE A 16 -0.44 7.98 8.99
C ILE A 16 -0.55 7.04 7.78
N LEU A 17 -0.17 7.51 6.58
CA LEU A 17 -0.14 6.67 5.39
C LEU A 17 0.77 5.44 5.56
N GLY A 18 1.94 5.63 6.17
CA GLY A 18 2.88 4.54 6.51
C GLY A 18 2.27 3.54 7.49
N SER A 19 1.59 4.01 8.54
CA SER A 19 0.92 3.16 9.52
C SER A 19 -0.18 2.30 8.88
N TYR A 20 -0.97 2.86 7.96
CA TYR A 20 -1.96 2.08 7.23
C TYR A 20 -1.33 1.00 6.33
N LYS A 21 -0.22 1.30 5.66
CA LYS A 21 0.52 0.29 4.87
C LYS A 21 1.01 -0.86 5.75
N LEU A 22 1.59 -0.55 6.90
CA LEU A 22 2.00 -1.55 7.88
C LEU A 22 0.83 -2.39 8.39
N ALA A 23 -0.31 -1.76 8.71
CA ALA A 23 -1.50 -2.45 9.15
C ALA A 23 -2.04 -3.42 8.08
N ILE A 24 -2.05 -3.01 6.81
CA ILE A 24 -2.43 -3.87 5.67
C ILE A 24 -1.52 -5.09 5.58
N GLU A 25 -0.21 -4.92 5.69
CA GLU A 25 0.75 -6.04 5.67
C GLU A 25 0.46 -7.01 6.82
N MET A 26 0.33 -6.51 8.05
CA MET A 26 0.06 -7.31 9.23
C MET A 26 -1.27 -8.08 9.13
N LEU A 27 -2.35 -7.42 8.70
CA LEU A 27 -3.66 -8.04 8.54
C LEU A 27 -3.66 -9.09 7.42
N SER A 28 -2.89 -8.87 6.35
CA SER A 28 -2.72 -9.84 5.27
C SER A 28 -2.02 -11.11 5.77
N HIS A 29 -0.93 -10.96 6.53
CA HIS A 29 -0.25 -12.10 7.17
C HIS A 29 -1.19 -12.84 8.13
N ALA A 30 -1.88 -12.12 9.00
CA ALA A 30 -2.82 -12.70 9.95
C ALA A 30 -3.97 -13.47 9.28
N ALA A 31 -4.51 -12.95 8.16
CA ALA A 31 -5.56 -13.61 7.39
C ALA A 31 -5.09 -14.91 6.73
N VAL A 32 -3.83 -14.99 6.30
CA VAL A 32 -3.24 -16.19 5.67
C VAL A 32 -2.86 -17.25 6.71
N GLU A 33 -2.41 -16.83 7.89
CA GLU A 33 -1.90 -17.73 8.94
C GLU A 33 -2.98 -18.18 9.95
N ALA A 34 -4.17 -17.57 9.93
CA ALA A 34 -5.26 -17.93 10.84
C ALA A 34 -5.84 -19.33 10.54
N ALA A 35 -5.66 -20.26 11.49
CA ALA A 35 -6.22 -21.61 11.41
C ALA A 35 -7.74 -21.69 11.68
N ASN A 36 -8.31 -20.71 12.38
CA ASN A 36 -9.74 -20.65 12.66
C ASN A 36 -10.46 -19.80 11.60
N GLU A 37 -11.45 -20.39 10.91
CA GLU A 37 -12.13 -19.72 9.80
C GLU A 37 -12.91 -18.46 10.23
N SER A 38 -13.46 -18.41 11.45
CA SER A 38 -14.14 -17.21 11.92
C SER A 38 -13.17 -16.06 12.15
N ILE A 39 -12.01 -16.35 12.73
CA ILE A 39 -10.94 -15.36 12.95
C ILE A 39 -10.36 -14.91 11.60
N ARG A 40 -10.14 -15.85 10.68
CA ARG A 40 -9.69 -15.55 9.31
C ARG A 40 -10.63 -14.56 8.62
N ARG A 41 -11.94 -14.81 8.66
CA ARG A 41 -12.93 -13.88 8.08
C ARG A 41 -12.87 -12.50 8.72
N GLU A 42 -12.66 -12.43 10.04
CA GLU A 42 -12.53 -11.15 10.73
C GLU A 42 -11.30 -10.35 10.26
N TYR A 43 -10.14 -11.00 10.14
CA TYR A 43 -8.94 -10.35 9.58
C TYR A 43 -9.17 -9.86 8.13
N ILE A 44 -9.87 -10.64 7.31
CA ILE A 44 -10.21 -10.24 5.93
C ILE A 44 -11.13 -9.01 5.93
N ASN A 45 -12.14 -8.97 6.81
CA ASN A 45 -13.04 -7.83 6.93
C ASN A 45 -12.27 -6.57 7.36
N LEU A 46 -11.44 -6.68 8.40
CA LEU A 46 -10.59 -5.59 8.87
C LEU A 46 -9.60 -5.12 7.79
N LEU A 47 -9.01 -6.06 7.04
CA LEU A 47 -8.13 -5.76 5.92
C LEU A 47 -8.86 -4.93 4.86
N ASN A 48 -10.07 -5.35 4.46
CA ASN A 48 -10.87 -4.62 3.48
C ASN A 48 -11.21 -3.20 3.93
N SER A 49 -11.65 -3.00 5.18
CA SER A 49 -11.88 -1.66 5.72
C SER A 49 -10.61 -0.81 5.76
N THR A 50 -9.48 -1.42 6.17
CA THR A 50 -8.18 -0.73 6.26
C THR A 50 -7.69 -0.30 4.87
N LEU A 51 -7.94 -1.08 3.82
CA LEU A 51 -7.62 -0.72 2.43
C LEU A 51 -8.40 0.53 1.98
N GLU A 52 -9.69 0.62 2.30
CA GLU A 52 -10.51 1.79 1.95
C GLU A 52 -10.09 3.06 2.73
N ASP A 53 -9.79 2.92 4.02
CA ASP A 53 -9.28 4.03 4.83
C ASP A 53 -7.92 4.51 4.34
N GLN A 54 -7.01 3.57 4.03
CA GLN A 54 -5.70 3.86 3.44
C GLN A 54 -5.86 4.58 2.10
N ARG A 55 -6.83 4.19 1.27
CA ARG A 55 -7.11 4.83 -0.01
C ARG A 55 -7.54 6.28 0.16
N THR A 56 -8.33 6.57 1.19
CA THR A 56 -8.74 7.93 1.55
C THR A 56 -7.54 8.79 1.93
N VAL A 57 -6.65 8.29 2.80
CA VAL A 57 -5.42 8.99 3.19
C VAL A 57 -4.50 9.20 1.99
N TRP A 58 -4.31 8.16 1.16
CA TRP A 58 -3.48 8.24 -0.04
C TRP A 58 -3.98 9.34 -0.99
N THR A 59 -5.30 9.38 -1.22
CA THR A 59 -5.91 10.39 -2.09
C THR A 59 -5.66 11.79 -1.55
N ALA A 60 -5.82 11.98 -0.23
CA ALA A 60 -5.58 13.26 0.42
C ALA A 60 -4.11 13.73 0.32
N VAL A 61 -3.13 12.85 0.49
CA VAL A 61 -1.71 13.23 0.34
C VAL A 61 -1.33 13.45 -1.13
N ASN A 62 -1.91 12.69 -2.05
CA ASN A 62 -1.63 12.80 -3.47
C ASN A 62 -2.18 14.11 -4.05
N GLN A 63 -3.40 14.51 -3.67
CA GLN A 63 -3.99 15.80 -4.08
C GLN A 63 -3.17 17.01 -3.64
N ARG A 64 -2.43 16.89 -2.53
CA ARG A 64 -1.53 17.94 -2.01
C ARG A 64 -0.12 17.89 -2.63
N GLY A 65 0.13 16.96 -3.55
CA GLY A 65 1.45 16.76 -4.16
C GLY A 65 2.50 16.22 -3.19
N TRP A 66 2.10 15.65 -2.05
CA TRP A 66 3.03 15.17 -1.03
C TRP A 66 3.58 13.77 -1.31
N TYR A 67 2.95 13.04 -2.23
CA TYR A 67 3.37 11.71 -2.68
C TYR A 67 3.71 11.72 -4.18
N PRO A 68 5.00 11.77 -4.57
CA PRO A 68 5.36 11.78 -5.99
C PRO A 68 5.09 10.41 -6.63
N VAL A 69 4.22 10.39 -7.65
CA VAL A 69 3.95 9.18 -8.44
C VAL A 69 4.67 9.31 -9.77
N LYS A 70 5.63 8.42 -10.03
CA LYS A 70 6.28 8.30 -11.34
C LYS A 70 5.48 7.32 -12.19
N ALA A 71 4.88 7.81 -13.28
CA ALA A 71 4.29 6.93 -14.28
C ALA A 71 5.37 6.03 -14.88
N ALA A 72 5.08 4.74 -15.02
CA ALA A 72 5.94 3.82 -15.75
C ALA A 72 6.04 4.25 -17.22
N GLN A 73 7.21 4.09 -17.84
CA GLN A 73 7.34 4.40 -19.26
C GLN A 73 6.55 3.38 -20.10
N PRO A 74 5.88 3.79 -21.19
CA PRO A 74 5.14 2.86 -22.05
C PRO A 74 6.00 1.71 -22.57
N GLN A 75 7.29 1.96 -22.81
CA GLN A 75 8.24 0.94 -23.23
C GLN A 75 8.44 -0.13 -22.15
N ASP A 76 8.69 0.26 -20.89
CA ASP A 76 8.84 -0.68 -19.76
C ASP A 76 7.59 -1.56 -19.60
N ILE A 77 6.41 -0.98 -19.80
CA ILE A 77 5.13 -1.70 -19.77
C ILE A 77 5.09 -2.75 -20.89
N GLN A 78 5.48 -2.38 -22.12
CA GLN A 78 5.45 -3.27 -23.28
C GLN A 78 6.47 -4.41 -23.17
N GLU A 79 7.68 -4.11 -22.71
CA GLU A 79 8.74 -5.10 -22.46
C GLU A 79 8.30 -6.11 -21.39
N THR A 80 7.73 -5.64 -20.28
CA THR A 80 7.22 -6.50 -19.20
C THR A 80 6.10 -7.40 -19.70
N LYS A 81 5.14 -6.85 -20.46
CA LYS A 81 4.07 -7.65 -21.09
C LYS A 81 4.63 -8.75 -21.98
N ASN A 82 5.65 -8.46 -22.79
CA ASN A 82 6.26 -9.45 -23.67
C ASN A 82 7.02 -10.53 -22.87
N LYS A 83 7.71 -10.16 -21.78
CA LYS A 83 8.41 -11.11 -20.90
C LYS A 83 7.48 -12.18 -20.31
N PHE A 84 6.30 -11.79 -19.84
CA PHE A 84 5.33 -12.70 -19.22
C PHE A 84 4.34 -13.33 -20.22
N LYS A 85 4.37 -12.93 -21.50
CA LYS A 85 3.59 -13.57 -22.56
C LYS A 85 4.15 -14.92 -23.00
N GLN A 86 5.43 -15.20 -22.76
CA GLN A 86 5.98 -16.50 -23.12
C GLN A 86 5.52 -17.55 -22.09
N PRO A 87 4.84 -18.63 -22.52
CA PRO A 87 4.47 -19.70 -21.60
C PRO A 87 5.74 -20.31 -21.01
N VAL A 88 5.72 -20.51 -19.69
CA VAL A 88 6.73 -21.28 -18.95
C VAL A 88 6.64 -22.73 -19.41
N GLY A 89 7.29 -23.09 -20.52
CA GLY A 89 7.15 -24.43 -21.09
C GLY A 89 7.79 -24.71 -22.45
N MET A 90 8.67 -23.85 -22.97
CA MET A 90 9.50 -24.21 -24.13
C MET A 90 10.98 -24.05 -23.79
N MET A 91 11.50 -24.96 -22.96
CA MET A 91 12.91 -25.36 -22.87
C MET A 91 12.95 -26.88 -22.72
#